data_AF-A0A2M8YGJ5-F1
#
_entry.id   AF-A0A2M8YGJ5-F1
#
_cell.length_a   1.000
_cell.length_b   1.000
_cell.length_c   1.000
_cell.angle_alpha   90.00
_cell.angle_beta   90.00
_cell.angle_gamma   90.00
#
_symmetry.space_group_name_H-M   'P 1'
#
loop_
_entity.id
_entity.type
_entity.pdbx_description
1 polymer ?
#
loop_
_entity_poly.entity_id
_entity_poly.type
_entity_poly.pdbx_seq_one_letter_code
_entity_poly.pdbx_strand_id
1 'polypeptide(L)'
;MAQFCKQCGTAHTPDARFCDECGKAVNAASSPSPAPAPAAPAKPAGAGVQRRHVMIAGGVLAVVIVAGGALAWLLAPEAASAGSFSRAIDAHLAADEAARDKLLCLSNLPYQKEEIRVASYDSSTRQWLDILVRGGLYNAPVEQSSGGWIAQSQFVYALAAPGKAALRGDKLCVAKGVKVASVSGYEQVRDMGGQQVAMATAKLALTDEAAWLAKSPDRALILQRLPHGDLEVQLPLALVDKQWQVTDRAQMHEAAMAMAGAMRNASGAQGAGMLDKLKSLFRFGAHPLVGKWKTSAGEVLEFTRDSMIDEHGKASKATFTAEGNVVTILSEERGGMPMQVSLSNSNNTATLMLGGLRIAVLQRVRD
;
A
#
# COMPACT_ATOMS: atom_id res chain seq x y z
N MET A 1 11.31 -43.01 -0.66
CA MET A 1 10.86 -42.27 0.55
C MET A 1 10.89 -40.79 0.21
N ALA A 2 9.81 -40.05 0.45
CA ALA A 2 9.79 -38.61 0.18
C ALA A 2 10.78 -37.88 1.10
N GLN A 3 11.63 -37.01 0.53
CA GLN A 3 12.53 -36.16 1.31
C GLN A 3 11.86 -34.81 1.54
N PHE A 4 12.00 -34.26 2.74
CA PHE A 4 11.36 -33.01 3.14
C PHE A 4 12.42 -31.95 3.43
N CYS A 5 12.17 -30.72 2.98
CA CYS A 5 13.03 -29.60 3.27
C CYS A 5 13.05 -29.35 4.79
N LYS A 6 14.23 -29.36 5.41
CA LYS A 6 14.38 -29.15 6.85
C LYS A 6 13.95 -27.76 7.34
N GLN A 7 13.77 -26.82 6.42
CA GLN A 7 13.45 -25.44 6.76
C GLN A 7 11.96 -25.09 6.60
N CYS A 8 11.28 -25.63 5.59
CA CYS A 8 9.86 -25.31 5.31
C CYS A 8 8.94 -26.54 5.31
N GLY A 9 9.47 -27.76 5.43
CA GLY A 9 8.68 -28.98 5.47
C GLY A 9 8.14 -29.46 4.12
N THR A 10 8.41 -28.76 3.02
CA THR A 10 7.94 -29.16 1.68
C THR A 10 8.67 -30.39 1.17
N ALA A 11 7.93 -31.32 0.55
CA ALA A 11 8.52 -32.46 -0.16
C ALA A 11 9.33 -31.97 -1.37
N HIS A 12 10.52 -32.53 -1.57
CA HIS A 12 11.36 -32.25 -2.73
C HIS A 12 11.78 -33.56 -3.42
N THR A 13 12.16 -33.45 -4.69
CA THR A 13 12.72 -34.57 -5.43
C THR A 13 14.12 -34.90 -4.88
N PRO A 14 14.54 -36.19 -4.86
CA PRO A 14 15.82 -36.60 -4.26
C PRO A 14 17.05 -35.91 -4.87
N ASP A 15 16.94 -35.45 -6.11
CA ASP A 15 18.03 -34.80 -6.86
C ASP A 15 17.97 -33.26 -6.82
N ALA A 16 16.98 -32.68 -6.12
CA ALA A 16 16.86 -31.23 -6.01
C ALA A 16 18.06 -30.66 -5.24
N ARG A 17 18.80 -29.72 -5.84
CA ARG A 17 19.88 -29.01 -5.13
C ARG A 17 19.34 -27.96 -4.17
N PHE A 18 18.20 -27.37 -4.53
CA PHE A 18 17.50 -26.33 -3.78
C PHE A 18 16.02 -26.68 -3.64
N CYS A 19 15.36 -26.21 -2.58
CA CYS A 19 13.92 -26.34 -2.40
C CYS A 19 13.19 -25.34 -3.29
N ASP A 20 12.22 -25.81 -4.07
CA ASP A 20 11.46 -24.96 -4.99
C ASP A 20 10.59 -23.90 -4.28
N GLU A 21 10.17 -24.18 -3.04
CA GLU A 21 9.32 -23.27 -2.26
C GLU A 21 10.09 -22.20 -1.49
N CYS A 22 11.24 -22.55 -0.89
CA CYS A 22 11.98 -21.63 -0.02
C CYS A 22 13.38 -21.27 -0.52
N GLY A 23 13.81 -21.82 -1.67
CA GLY A 23 15.09 -21.52 -2.32
C GLY A 23 16.35 -22.05 -1.60
N LYS A 24 16.20 -22.74 -0.46
CA LYS A 24 17.33 -23.23 0.34
C LYS A 24 17.91 -24.53 -0.18
N ALA A 25 19.23 -24.68 -0.07
CA ALA A 25 19.92 -25.89 -0.49
C ALA A 25 19.45 -27.10 0.35
N VAL A 26 18.93 -28.13 -0.31
CA VAL A 26 18.41 -29.34 0.34
C VAL A 26 19.35 -30.54 0.22
N ASN A 27 20.25 -30.51 -0.78
CA ASN A 27 21.29 -31.52 -0.99
C ASN A 27 22.67 -30.86 -1.09
N ALA A 28 23.33 -30.67 0.06
CA ALA A 28 24.75 -30.35 0.11
C ALA A 28 25.54 -31.65 -0.16
N ALA A 29 25.90 -31.90 -1.43
CA ALA A 29 26.83 -32.96 -1.76
C ALA A 29 28.19 -32.66 -1.11
N SER A 30 28.70 -33.60 -0.32
CA SER A 30 30.05 -33.59 0.22
C SER A 30 31.04 -33.40 -0.93
N SER A 31 31.83 -32.32 -0.90
CA SER A 31 32.86 -32.08 -1.91
C SER A 31 33.81 -33.28 -2.02
N PRO A 32 34.20 -33.70 -3.24
CA PRO A 32 35.13 -34.81 -3.41
C PRO A 32 36.51 -34.48 -2.85
N SER A 33 37.06 -35.46 -2.15
CA SER A 33 38.43 -35.50 -1.64
C SER A 33 39.44 -35.33 -2.78
N PRO A 34 40.51 -34.51 -2.63
CA PRO A 34 41.59 -34.43 -3.61
C PRO A 34 42.29 -35.79 -3.75
N ALA A 35 42.62 -36.15 -5.00
CA ALA A 35 43.38 -37.35 -5.34
C ALA A 35 44.85 -37.28 -4.86
N PRO A 36 45.53 -38.42 -4.63
CA PRO A 36 46.88 -38.44 -4.07
C PRO A 36 47.94 -38.15 -5.14
N ALA A 37 48.89 -37.27 -4.82
CA ALA A 37 50.11 -37.05 -5.61
C ALA A 37 51.17 -38.15 -5.32
N PRO A 38 52.05 -38.49 -6.29
CA PRO A 38 53.00 -39.59 -6.17
C PRO A 38 54.13 -39.31 -5.17
N ALA A 39 54.61 -40.40 -4.56
CA ALA A 39 55.69 -40.40 -3.57
C ALA A 39 57.04 -39.96 -4.15
N ALA A 40 57.78 -39.19 -3.36
CA ALA A 40 59.23 -38.99 -3.49
C ALA A 40 59.86 -38.92 -2.07
N PRO A 41 61.16 -39.22 -1.93
CA PRO A 41 61.64 -40.18 -0.94
C PRO A 41 62.10 -39.61 0.41
N ALA A 42 62.22 -40.54 1.35
CA ALA A 42 63.05 -40.61 2.57
C ALA A 42 63.49 -39.31 3.27
N LYS A 43 63.13 -39.25 4.56
CA LYS A 43 63.68 -38.36 5.61
C LYS A 43 65.21 -38.26 5.56
N PRO A 44 65.74 -37.14 6.07
CA PRO A 44 66.55 -37.27 7.28
C PRO A 44 66.10 -36.34 8.42
N ALA A 45 66.55 -36.72 9.61
CA ALA A 45 66.27 -36.13 10.89
C ALA A 45 66.82 -34.70 11.05
N GLY A 46 66.20 -33.91 11.93
CA GLY A 46 66.87 -32.72 12.47
C GLY A 46 65.96 -31.71 13.13
N ALA A 47 66.25 -31.47 14.42
CA ALA A 47 66.09 -30.22 15.17
C ALA A 47 64.67 -29.70 15.44
N GLY A 48 64.26 -29.84 16.70
CA GLY A 48 63.08 -29.17 17.25
C GLY A 48 63.31 -27.68 17.48
N VAL A 49 62.28 -26.87 17.22
CA VAL A 49 62.04 -25.55 17.82
C VAL A 49 60.52 -25.35 17.97
N GLN A 50 60.16 -24.62 19.04
CA GLN A 50 58.88 -24.54 19.74
C GLN A 50 57.61 -24.31 18.89
N ARG A 51 56.69 -25.27 18.98
CA ARG A 51 55.37 -25.31 18.31
C ARG A 51 54.23 -24.63 19.10
N ARG A 52 54.53 -23.74 20.06
CA ARG A 52 53.52 -23.25 21.03
C ARG A 52 52.87 -21.89 20.70
N HIS A 53 53.35 -21.14 19.70
CA HIS A 53 52.84 -19.79 19.41
C HIS A 53 52.01 -19.65 18.13
N VAL A 54 51.96 -20.67 17.26
CA VAL A 54 51.21 -20.60 15.99
C VAL A 54 49.74 -20.99 16.14
N MET A 55 49.36 -21.71 17.20
CA MET A 55 47.96 -22.09 17.48
C MET A 55 47.12 -20.97 18.14
N ILE A 56 47.73 -19.88 18.59
CA ILE A 56 47.00 -18.77 19.23
C ILE A 56 46.63 -17.69 18.21
N ALA A 57 47.42 -17.51 17.16
CA ALA A 57 47.14 -16.51 16.10
C ALA A 57 45.98 -16.94 15.17
N GLY A 58 45.83 -18.24 14.87
CA GLY A 58 44.77 -18.73 13.99
C GLY A 58 43.38 -18.77 14.62
N GLY A 59 43.29 -19.09 15.92
CA GLY A 59 42.02 -19.16 16.65
C GLY A 59 41.39 -17.78 16.90
N VAL A 60 42.22 -16.77 17.21
CA VAL A 60 41.75 -15.40 17.43
C VAL A 60 41.23 -14.78 16.12
N LEU A 61 41.89 -15.04 14.99
CA LEU A 61 41.46 -14.50 13.69
C LEU A 61 40.13 -15.13 13.22
N ALA A 62 39.93 -16.43 13.42
CA ALA A 62 38.67 -17.11 13.06
C ALA A 62 37.48 -16.65 13.92
N VAL A 63 37.68 -16.44 15.23
CA VAL A 63 36.63 -15.92 16.12
C VAL A 63 36.31 -14.45 15.79
N VAL A 64 37.31 -13.62 15.45
CA VAL A 64 37.08 -12.23 15.04
C VAL A 64 36.35 -12.13 13.70
N ILE A 65 36.57 -13.04 12.75
CA ILE A 65 35.84 -13.05 11.47
C ILE A 65 34.40 -13.53 11.66
N VAL A 66 34.15 -14.55 12.48
CA VAL A 66 32.78 -15.02 12.75
C VAL A 66 32.01 -14.02 13.61
N ALA A 67 32.64 -13.44 14.64
CA ALA A 67 32.02 -12.39 15.45
C ALA A 67 31.83 -11.08 14.66
N GLY A 68 32.82 -10.69 13.84
CA GLY A 68 32.76 -9.50 13.00
C GLY A 68 31.73 -9.63 11.86
N GLY A 69 31.60 -10.81 11.26
CA GLY A 69 30.55 -11.10 10.27
C GLY A 69 29.14 -11.10 10.87
N ALA A 70 28.97 -11.65 12.07
CA ALA A 70 27.71 -11.60 12.81
C ALA A 70 27.32 -10.17 13.23
N LEU A 71 28.30 -9.37 13.68
CA LEU A 71 28.12 -7.95 14.01
C LEU A 71 27.79 -7.09 12.77
N ALA A 72 28.42 -7.36 11.63
CA ALA A 72 28.11 -6.65 10.38
C ALA A 72 26.70 -6.97 9.86
N TRP A 73 26.22 -8.21 10.04
CA TRP A 73 24.85 -8.60 9.69
C TRP A 73 23.79 -7.94 10.60
N LEU A 74 24.09 -7.77 11.88
CA LEU A 74 23.23 -7.03 12.83
C LEU A 74 23.15 -5.52 12.52
N LEU A 75 24.14 -4.98 11.82
CA LEU A 75 24.21 -3.57 11.43
C LEU A 75 23.71 -3.30 10.00
N ALA A 76 23.34 -4.35 9.25
CA ALA A 76 22.85 -4.21 7.88
C ALA A 76 21.44 -3.59 7.85
N PRO A 77 21.13 -2.74 6.86
CA PRO A 77 19.78 -2.24 6.66
C PRO A 77 18.83 -3.40 6.35
N GLU A 78 17.61 -3.31 6.84
CA GLU A 78 16.61 -4.32 6.60
C GLU A 78 16.26 -4.44 5.12
N ALA A 79 16.42 -5.64 4.57
CA ALA A 79 16.07 -5.91 3.18
C ALA A 79 14.56 -5.76 2.95
N ALA A 80 14.19 -5.19 1.81
CA ALA A 80 12.79 -5.17 1.37
C ALA A 80 12.32 -6.59 1.06
N SER A 81 11.24 -7.00 1.71
CA SER A 81 10.65 -8.33 1.57
C SER A 81 9.21 -8.29 2.04
N ALA A 82 8.45 -9.33 1.71
CA ALA A 82 7.10 -9.49 2.23
C ALA A 82 7.06 -9.50 3.78
N GLY A 83 8.08 -10.07 4.43
CA GLY A 83 8.16 -10.13 5.89
C GLY A 83 8.42 -8.76 6.54
N SER A 84 9.39 -8.00 6.01
CA SER A 84 9.72 -6.67 6.54
C SER A 84 8.56 -5.68 6.30
N PHE A 85 7.91 -5.73 5.15
CA PHE A 85 6.79 -4.85 4.85
C PHE A 85 5.55 -5.20 5.66
N SER A 86 5.22 -6.49 5.80
CA SER A 86 4.10 -6.93 6.65
C SER A 86 4.28 -6.46 8.09
N ARG A 87 5.47 -6.65 8.67
CA ARG A 87 5.80 -6.19 10.02
C ARG A 87 5.64 -4.68 10.17
N ALA A 88 6.15 -3.90 9.22
CA ALA A 88 6.05 -2.44 9.23
C ALA A 88 4.59 -1.95 9.22
N ILE A 89 3.77 -2.57 8.37
CA ILE A 89 2.34 -2.25 8.23
C ILE A 89 1.57 -2.68 9.48
N ASP A 90 1.80 -3.90 9.98
CA ASP A 90 1.17 -4.39 11.21
C ASP A 90 1.51 -3.48 12.41
N ALA A 91 2.78 -3.08 12.54
CA ALA A 91 3.21 -2.15 13.59
C ALA A 91 2.52 -0.79 13.48
N HIS A 92 2.41 -0.25 12.26
CA HIS A 92 1.70 1.01 12.03
C HIS A 92 0.21 0.91 12.39
N LEU A 93 -0.49 -0.13 11.93
CA LEU A 93 -1.93 -0.33 12.20
C LEU A 93 -2.22 -0.70 13.66
N ALA A 94 -1.25 -1.27 14.38
CA ALA A 94 -1.34 -1.48 15.82
C ALA A 94 -1.19 -0.16 16.59
N ALA A 95 -0.25 0.70 16.19
CA ALA A 95 0.06 1.96 16.86
C ALA A 95 -0.94 3.08 16.55
N ASP A 96 -1.43 3.19 15.31
CA ASP A 96 -2.37 4.22 14.88
C ASP A 96 -3.82 3.69 14.88
N GLU A 97 -4.53 4.00 15.97
CA GLU A 97 -5.94 3.66 16.12
C GLU A 97 -6.83 4.37 15.07
N ALA A 98 -6.51 5.60 14.68
CA ALA A 98 -7.31 6.33 13.70
C ALA A 98 -7.17 5.74 12.29
N ALA A 99 -5.96 5.33 11.90
CA ALA A 99 -5.72 4.61 10.65
C ALA A 99 -6.46 3.26 10.65
N ARG A 100 -6.36 2.49 11.73
CA ARG A 100 -7.07 1.22 11.89
C ARG A 100 -8.59 1.38 11.84
N ASP A 101 -9.14 2.38 12.52
CA ASP A 101 -10.58 2.64 12.58
C ASP A 101 -11.17 3.01 11.22
N LYS A 102 -10.41 3.70 10.38
CA LYS A 102 -10.83 4.00 8.99
C LYS A 102 -11.02 2.73 8.16
N LEU A 103 -10.32 1.65 8.50
CA LEU A 103 -10.42 0.37 7.81
C LEU A 103 -11.53 -0.50 8.40
N LEU A 104 -11.67 -0.48 9.73
CA LEU A 104 -12.50 -1.44 10.48
C LEU A 104 -13.88 -0.95 10.89
N CYS A 105 -14.12 0.36 10.84
CA CYS A 105 -15.30 0.95 11.45
C CYS A 105 -16.15 1.74 10.46
N LEU A 106 -17.46 1.53 10.56
CA LEU A 106 -18.49 2.19 9.80
C LEU A 106 -18.89 3.50 10.51
N SER A 107 -18.98 4.58 9.73
CA SER A 107 -19.35 5.93 10.19
C SER A 107 -20.50 6.55 9.39
N ASN A 108 -21.21 5.73 8.60
CA ASN A 108 -22.29 6.16 7.71
C ASN A 108 -23.61 6.47 8.44
N LEU A 109 -23.73 6.13 9.72
CA LEU A 109 -24.90 6.41 10.55
C LEU A 109 -24.45 6.80 11.97
N PRO A 110 -25.30 7.52 12.73
CA PRO A 110 -25.01 7.86 14.12
C PRO A 110 -25.26 6.65 15.04
N TYR A 111 -24.38 5.65 14.97
CA TYR A 111 -24.54 4.36 15.65
C TYR A 111 -24.55 4.44 17.18
N GLN A 112 -24.08 5.53 17.76
CA GLN A 112 -24.08 5.80 19.20
C GLN A 112 -25.46 6.19 19.75
N LYS A 113 -26.42 6.57 18.89
CA LYS A 113 -27.75 6.93 19.35
C LYS A 113 -28.49 5.69 19.87
N GLU A 114 -29.17 5.84 21.00
CA GLU A 114 -29.99 4.76 21.55
C GLU A 114 -31.15 4.38 20.63
N GLU A 115 -31.66 5.35 19.88
CA GLU A 115 -32.69 5.16 18.87
C GLU A 115 -32.29 5.83 17.55
N ILE A 116 -32.45 5.08 16.45
CA ILE A 116 -32.38 5.61 15.10
C ILE A 116 -33.79 5.54 14.50
N ARG A 117 -34.31 6.70 14.11
CA ARG A 117 -35.62 6.84 13.47
C ARG A 117 -35.43 6.98 11.98
N VAL A 118 -36.08 6.12 11.21
CA VAL A 118 -35.98 6.09 9.74
C VAL A 118 -37.36 6.24 9.15
N ALA A 119 -37.52 7.16 8.20
CA ALA A 119 -38.79 7.35 7.52
C ALA A 119 -39.17 6.10 6.70
N SER A 120 -40.46 5.82 6.55
CA SER A 120 -40.95 4.64 5.84
C SER A 120 -40.44 4.52 4.40
N TYR A 121 -40.19 5.66 3.73
CA TYR A 121 -39.70 5.74 2.35
C TYR A 121 -38.18 5.57 2.20
N ASP A 122 -37.38 5.64 3.28
CA ASP A 122 -35.93 5.43 3.22
C ASP A 122 -35.61 3.94 3.31
N SER A 123 -35.86 3.24 2.21
CA SER A 123 -35.64 1.80 2.08
C SER A 123 -34.18 1.40 2.23
N SER A 124 -33.23 2.25 1.81
CA SER A 124 -31.80 1.94 1.88
C SER A 124 -31.29 1.90 3.32
N THR A 125 -31.61 2.91 4.12
CA THR A 125 -31.23 2.96 5.54
C THR A 125 -31.94 1.86 6.32
N ARG A 126 -33.22 1.58 6.02
CA ARG A 126 -33.96 0.47 6.62
C ARG A 126 -33.33 -0.89 6.34
N GLN A 127 -33.04 -1.19 5.07
CA GLN A 127 -32.39 -2.46 4.69
C GLN A 127 -31.07 -2.65 5.41
N TRP A 128 -30.29 -1.57 5.55
CA TRP A 128 -29.04 -1.61 6.29
C TRP A 128 -29.26 -1.87 7.79
N LEU A 129 -30.20 -1.18 8.44
CA LEU A 129 -30.49 -1.44 9.86
C LEU A 129 -31.09 -2.84 10.07
N ASP A 130 -31.88 -3.36 9.14
CA ASP A 130 -32.43 -4.72 9.21
C ASP A 130 -31.31 -5.78 9.14
N ILE A 131 -30.24 -5.53 8.39
CA ILE A 131 -29.01 -6.36 8.42
C ILE A 131 -28.39 -6.33 9.84
N LEU A 132 -28.29 -5.14 10.44
CA LEU A 132 -27.73 -5.00 11.80
C LEU A 132 -28.64 -5.62 12.89
N VAL A 133 -29.95 -5.63 12.68
CA VAL A 133 -30.92 -6.36 13.52
C VAL A 133 -30.68 -7.86 13.45
N ARG A 134 -30.48 -8.42 12.24
CA ARG A 134 -30.13 -9.84 12.09
C ARG A 134 -28.78 -10.19 12.72
N GLY A 135 -27.85 -9.23 12.76
CA GLY A 135 -26.60 -9.33 13.52
C GLY A 135 -26.75 -9.16 15.05
N GLY A 136 -27.94 -8.82 15.55
CA GLY A 136 -28.21 -8.62 16.98
C GLY A 136 -27.70 -7.29 17.55
N LEU A 137 -27.31 -6.34 16.69
CA LEU A 137 -26.82 -5.03 17.12
C LEU A 137 -27.96 -4.06 17.45
N TYR A 138 -29.11 -4.23 16.81
CA TYR A 138 -30.32 -3.46 17.03
C TYR A 138 -31.50 -4.40 17.28
N ASN A 139 -32.51 -3.93 18.00
CA ASN A 139 -33.78 -4.61 18.12
C ASN A 139 -34.62 -4.43 16.85
N ALA A 140 -35.54 -5.36 16.60
CA ALA A 140 -36.48 -5.25 15.48
C ALA A 140 -37.23 -3.91 15.53
N PRO A 141 -37.46 -3.26 14.38
CA PRO A 141 -38.01 -1.92 14.37
C PRO A 141 -39.47 -1.91 14.81
N VAL A 142 -39.86 -0.88 15.54
CA VAL A 142 -41.26 -0.59 15.85
C VAL A 142 -41.74 0.52 14.94
N GLU A 143 -42.86 0.29 14.23
CA GLU A 143 -43.50 1.34 13.46
C GLU A 143 -44.20 2.32 14.40
N GLN A 144 -43.83 3.59 14.31
CA GLN A 144 -44.44 4.68 15.06
C GLN A 144 -44.95 5.72 14.07
N SER A 145 -46.18 6.18 14.30
CA SER A 145 -46.69 7.36 13.60
C SER A 145 -46.13 8.60 14.28
N SER A 146 -45.47 9.46 13.51
CA SER A 146 -44.96 10.75 13.97
C SER A 146 -45.54 11.88 13.13
N GLY A 147 -45.94 12.98 13.77
CA GLY A 147 -46.57 14.13 13.11
C GLY A 147 -48.06 14.24 13.41
N GLY A 148 -48.54 15.46 13.66
CA GLY A 148 -49.94 15.73 14.00
C GLY A 148 -50.89 15.50 12.82
N TRP A 149 -51.07 16.52 11.98
CA TRP A 149 -52.08 16.52 10.92
C TRP A 149 -51.66 15.76 9.65
N ILE A 150 -50.36 15.42 9.53
CA ILE A 150 -49.80 14.57 8.48
C ILE A 150 -48.98 13.49 9.19
N ALA A 151 -49.64 12.38 9.53
CA ALA A 151 -49.00 11.23 10.12
C ALA A 151 -47.99 10.63 9.13
N GLN A 152 -46.70 10.65 9.48
CA GLN A 152 -45.67 9.93 8.74
C GLN A 152 -45.23 8.72 9.56
N SER A 153 -45.39 7.52 8.99
CA SER A 153 -44.85 6.30 9.55
C SER A 153 -43.31 6.36 9.58
N GLN A 154 -42.75 6.13 10.76
CA GLN A 154 -41.32 6.00 11.00
C GLN A 154 -41.03 4.64 11.64
N PHE A 155 -39.90 4.05 11.28
CA PHE A 155 -39.37 2.85 11.91
C PHE A 155 -38.33 3.26 12.94
N VAL A 156 -38.53 2.83 14.18
CA VAL A 156 -37.62 3.13 15.30
C VAL A 156 -36.79 1.89 15.61
N TYR A 157 -35.48 2.00 15.44
CA TYR A 157 -34.51 0.95 15.73
C TYR A 157 -33.79 1.29 17.04
N ALA A 158 -33.94 0.43 18.05
CA ALA A 158 -33.30 0.61 19.35
C ALA A 158 -31.97 -0.16 19.41
N LEU A 159 -30.90 0.51 19.86
CA LEU A 159 -29.57 -0.07 19.99
C LEU A 159 -29.55 -1.14 21.09
N ALA A 160 -29.15 -2.37 20.74
CA ALA A 160 -29.07 -3.48 21.68
C ALA A 160 -27.73 -3.50 22.42
N ALA A 161 -27.62 -4.27 23.51
CA ALA A 161 -26.38 -4.40 24.29
C ALA A 161 -25.17 -4.89 23.45
N PRO A 162 -25.30 -5.89 22.54
CA PRO A 162 -24.22 -6.25 21.62
C PRO A 162 -23.84 -5.11 20.68
N GLY A 163 -24.82 -4.29 20.28
CA GLY A 163 -24.64 -3.04 19.53
C GLY A 163 -23.72 -2.07 20.26
N LYS A 164 -24.07 -1.73 21.50
CA LYS A 164 -23.28 -0.84 22.37
C LYS A 164 -21.84 -1.35 22.55
N ALA A 165 -21.65 -2.66 22.74
CA ALA A 165 -20.34 -3.28 22.90
C ALA A 165 -19.48 -3.29 21.63
N ALA A 166 -20.09 -3.16 20.45
CA ALA A 166 -19.40 -3.11 19.16
C ALA A 166 -18.99 -1.69 18.73
N LEU A 167 -19.35 -0.67 19.51
CA LEU A 167 -19.00 0.71 19.21
C LEU A 167 -17.59 1.06 19.67
N ARG A 168 -16.93 1.89 18.87
CA ARG A 168 -15.72 2.63 19.27
C ARG A 168 -16.01 4.11 19.00
N GLY A 169 -16.33 4.84 20.05
CA GLY A 169 -16.86 6.20 19.93
C GLY A 169 -18.23 6.19 19.22
N ASP A 170 -18.32 6.91 18.11
CA ASP A 170 -19.52 7.03 17.27
C ASP A 170 -19.58 6.02 16.11
N LYS A 171 -18.57 5.15 15.99
CA LYS A 171 -18.42 4.23 14.87
C LYS A 171 -18.76 2.80 15.27
N LEU A 172 -19.33 2.04 14.33
CA LEU A 172 -19.58 0.62 14.48
C LEU A 172 -18.41 -0.18 13.90
N CYS A 173 -17.67 -0.91 14.74
CA CYS A 173 -16.47 -1.63 14.32
C CYS A 173 -16.73 -3.13 14.15
N VAL A 174 -16.16 -3.71 13.10
CA VAL A 174 -16.37 -5.13 12.76
C VAL A 174 -15.32 -6.07 13.36
N ALA A 175 -14.20 -5.52 13.82
CA ALA A 175 -13.10 -6.24 14.46
C ALA A 175 -12.31 -5.31 15.39
N LYS A 176 -11.51 -5.85 16.30
CA LYS A 176 -10.59 -5.03 17.11
C LYS A 176 -9.32 -4.67 16.36
N GLY A 177 -8.86 -5.56 15.48
CA GLY A 177 -7.60 -5.40 14.76
C GLY A 177 -7.64 -5.93 13.32
N VAL A 178 -6.52 -5.71 12.66
CA VAL A 178 -6.18 -6.30 11.36
C VAL A 178 -4.74 -6.78 11.42
N LYS A 179 -4.41 -7.73 10.55
CA LYS A 179 -3.04 -8.13 10.24
C LYS A 179 -2.86 -8.26 8.74
N VAL A 180 -1.63 -8.10 8.25
CA VAL A 180 -1.31 -8.36 6.85
C VAL A 180 -1.44 -9.86 6.55
N ALA A 181 -2.23 -10.20 5.54
CA ALA A 181 -2.34 -11.55 4.99
C ALA A 181 -1.37 -11.75 3.82
N SER A 182 -1.21 -10.73 2.98
CA SER A 182 -0.23 -10.70 1.89
C SER A 182 0.15 -9.27 1.57
N VAL A 183 1.38 -9.06 1.10
CA VAL A 183 1.87 -7.75 0.68
C VAL A 183 2.67 -7.88 -0.61
N SER A 184 2.59 -6.87 -1.47
CA SER A 184 3.35 -6.74 -2.73
C SER A 184 3.93 -5.32 -2.85
N GLY A 185 4.79 -5.09 -3.85
CA GLY A 185 5.44 -3.80 -4.07
C GLY A 185 6.81 -3.65 -3.42
N TYR A 186 7.27 -4.67 -2.68
CA TYR A 186 8.62 -4.73 -2.11
C TYR A 186 9.72 -4.92 -3.16
N GLU A 187 9.35 -5.34 -4.36
CA GLU A 187 10.21 -5.40 -5.55
C GLU A 187 10.43 -4.02 -6.21
N GLN A 188 9.62 -3.01 -5.85
CA GLN A 188 9.64 -1.68 -6.45
C GLN A 188 10.28 -0.62 -5.54
N VAL A 189 11.31 -1.01 -4.80
CA VAL A 189 12.08 -0.08 -3.96
C VAL A 189 12.83 0.92 -4.84
N ARG A 190 12.73 2.19 -4.50
CA ARG A 190 13.43 3.29 -5.16
C ARG A 190 14.26 4.05 -4.14
N ASP A 191 15.40 4.55 -4.57
CA ASP A 191 16.16 5.53 -3.81
C ASP A 191 15.64 6.94 -4.15
N MET A 192 15.24 7.69 -3.13
CA MET A 192 14.85 9.08 -3.24
C MET A 192 15.68 9.89 -2.24
N GLY A 193 16.75 10.52 -2.74
CA GLY A 193 17.60 11.41 -1.92
C GLY A 193 18.41 10.67 -0.84
N GLY A 194 18.82 9.44 -1.10
CA GLY A 194 19.54 8.59 -0.13
C GLY A 194 18.61 7.86 0.85
N GLN A 195 17.29 7.99 0.69
CA GLN A 195 16.29 7.25 1.45
C GLN A 195 15.60 6.24 0.53
N GLN A 196 15.60 4.98 0.94
CA GLN A 196 14.87 3.93 0.22
C GLN A 196 13.39 4.02 0.55
N VAL A 197 12.55 4.04 -0.48
CA VAL A 197 11.10 4.14 -0.38
C VAL A 197 10.41 3.12 -1.30
N ALA A 198 9.21 2.69 -0.94
CA ALA A 198 8.39 1.79 -1.73
C ALA A 198 6.90 2.03 -1.48
N MET A 199 6.06 1.82 -2.50
CA MET A 199 4.61 1.67 -2.30
C MET A 199 4.29 0.19 -2.13
N ALA A 200 3.73 -0.17 -0.98
CA ALA A 200 3.20 -1.49 -0.77
C ALA A 200 1.70 -1.53 -0.99
N THR A 201 1.23 -2.61 -1.60
CA THR A 201 -0.19 -2.98 -1.57
C THR A 201 -0.33 -4.16 -0.62
N ALA A 202 -1.12 -4.00 0.44
CA ALA A 202 -1.33 -5.02 1.45
C ALA A 202 -2.79 -5.44 1.49
N LYS A 203 -3.01 -6.76 1.46
CA LYS A 203 -4.29 -7.38 1.75
C LYS A 203 -4.32 -7.75 3.21
N LEU A 204 -5.34 -7.29 3.91
CA LEU A 204 -5.48 -7.45 5.35
C LEU A 204 -6.47 -8.56 5.69
N ALA A 205 -6.26 -9.19 6.84
CA ALA A 205 -7.19 -10.10 7.47
C ALA A 205 -7.62 -9.50 8.82
N LEU A 206 -8.90 -9.64 9.15
CA LEU A 206 -9.42 -9.23 10.46
C LEU A 206 -8.76 -10.05 11.56
N THR A 207 -8.40 -9.40 12.66
CA THR A 207 -8.01 -10.03 13.92
C THR A 207 -9.00 -9.64 15.01
N ASP A 208 -9.34 -10.59 15.88
CA ASP A 208 -10.38 -10.41 16.89
C ASP A 208 -11.69 -9.90 16.28
N GLU A 209 -12.21 -10.65 15.31
CA GLU A 209 -13.49 -10.37 14.65
C GLU A 209 -14.61 -10.27 15.70
N ALA A 210 -15.47 -9.26 15.56
CA ALA A 210 -16.55 -9.05 16.50
C ALA A 210 -17.55 -10.22 16.43
N ALA A 211 -17.97 -10.73 17.59
CA ALA A 211 -18.81 -11.92 17.67
C ALA A 211 -20.15 -11.78 16.91
N TRP A 212 -20.68 -10.55 16.79
CA TRP A 212 -21.89 -10.25 16.02
C TRP A 212 -21.67 -10.43 14.52
N LEU A 213 -20.48 -10.06 14.01
CA LEU A 213 -20.14 -10.18 12.60
C LEU A 213 -19.95 -11.65 12.24
N ALA A 214 -19.21 -12.40 13.07
CA ALA A 214 -18.93 -13.81 12.86
C ALA A 214 -20.21 -14.67 12.78
N LYS A 215 -21.28 -14.26 13.47
CA LYS A 215 -22.59 -14.94 13.48
C LYS A 215 -23.57 -14.38 12.44
N SER A 216 -23.25 -13.26 11.81
CA SER A 216 -24.18 -12.58 10.92
C SER A 216 -24.31 -13.34 9.58
N PRO A 217 -25.54 -13.63 9.11
CA PRO A 217 -25.74 -14.21 7.78
C PRO A 217 -25.32 -13.23 6.66
N ASP A 218 -25.25 -11.94 6.96
CA ASP A 218 -24.93 -10.87 6.02
C ASP A 218 -23.45 -10.44 6.09
N ARG A 219 -22.56 -11.26 6.69
CA ARG A 219 -21.15 -10.93 6.92
C ARG A 219 -20.45 -10.33 5.70
N ALA A 220 -20.62 -10.94 4.52
CA ALA A 220 -20.00 -10.47 3.28
C ALA A 220 -20.49 -9.07 2.87
N LEU A 221 -21.80 -8.80 3.00
CA LEU A 221 -22.40 -7.51 2.67
C LEU A 221 -21.94 -6.41 3.64
N ILE A 222 -21.80 -6.76 4.92
CA ILE A 222 -21.28 -5.84 5.95
C ILE A 222 -19.83 -5.46 5.63
N LEU A 223 -18.98 -6.43 5.28
CA LEU A 223 -17.59 -6.17 4.93
C LEU A 223 -17.46 -5.30 3.67
N GLN A 224 -18.28 -5.54 2.64
CA GLN A 224 -18.32 -4.70 1.44
C GLN A 224 -18.70 -3.23 1.72
N ARG A 225 -19.35 -2.97 2.85
CA ARG A 225 -19.75 -1.61 3.26
C ARG A 225 -18.62 -0.84 3.95
N LEU A 226 -17.53 -1.50 4.33
CA LEU A 226 -16.35 -0.82 4.85
C LEU A 226 -15.77 0.13 3.78
N PRO A 227 -15.13 1.23 4.18
CA PRO A 227 -14.47 2.15 3.23
C PRO A 227 -13.46 1.45 2.30
N HIS A 228 -12.85 0.37 2.80
CA HIS A 228 -11.96 -0.54 2.08
C HIS A 228 -12.56 -1.94 2.10
N GLY A 229 -13.64 -2.16 1.34
CA GLY A 229 -14.49 -3.35 1.45
C GLY A 229 -13.83 -4.69 1.12
N ASP A 230 -12.67 -4.67 0.46
CA ASP A 230 -11.79 -5.81 0.19
C ASP A 230 -10.64 -5.97 1.20
N LEU A 231 -10.57 -5.07 2.18
CA LEU A 231 -9.49 -4.95 3.15
C LEU A 231 -8.12 -4.82 2.46
N GLU A 232 -8.08 -4.15 1.31
CA GLU A 232 -6.85 -3.82 0.59
C GLU A 232 -6.46 -2.36 0.82
N VAL A 233 -5.19 -2.15 1.16
CA VAL A 233 -4.63 -0.81 1.42
C VAL A 233 -3.33 -0.62 0.66
N GLN A 234 -3.15 0.57 0.12
CA GLN A 234 -1.89 1.00 -0.46
C GLN A 234 -1.20 1.96 0.50
N LEU A 235 -0.03 1.56 1.01
CA LEU A 235 0.68 2.27 2.06
C LEU A 235 2.08 2.67 1.58
N PRO A 236 2.47 3.93 1.80
CA PRO A 236 3.84 4.36 1.58
C PRO A 236 4.79 3.87 2.68
N LEU A 237 5.91 3.24 2.30
CA LEU A 237 6.96 2.86 3.23
C LEU A 237 8.28 3.54 2.88
N ALA A 238 9.07 3.77 3.92
CA ALA A 238 10.46 4.17 3.81
C ALA A 238 11.34 3.39 4.78
N LEU A 239 12.60 3.22 4.41
CA LEU A 239 13.62 2.66 5.28
C LEU A 239 14.14 3.77 6.20
N VAL A 240 13.69 3.75 7.46
CA VAL A 240 14.05 4.73 8.50
C VAL A 240 14.76 3.98 9.62
N ASP A 241 15.92 4.48 10.05
CA ASP A 241 16.74 3.82 11.07
C ASP A 241 17.00 2.34 10.78
N LYS A 242 17.31 2.04 9.50
CA LYS A 242 17.57 0.69 9.00
C LYS A 242 16.36 -0.25 9.03
N GLN A 243 15.15 0.22 9.34
CA GLN A 243 13.93 -0.58 9.34
C GLN A 243 12.86 0.02 8.43
N TRP A 244 12.10 -0.84 7.75
CA TRP A 244 10.95 -0.38 6.99
C TRP A 244 9.85 0.09 7.92
N GLN A 245 9.32 1.28 7.65
CA GLN A 245 8.25 1.93 8.40
C GLN A 245 7.25 2.55 7.43
N VAL A 246 5.96 2.50 7.78
CA VAL A 246 4.93 3.24 7.04
C VAL A 246 5.11 4.74 7.33
N THR A 247 5.23 5.54 6.28
CA THR A 247 5.37 7.00 6.40
C THR A 247 4.08 7.66 5.95
N ASP A 248 3.73 8.80 6.53
CA ASP A 248 2.59 9.55 6.02
C ASP A 248 2.85 10.10 4.61
N ARG A 249 1.83 10.07 3.76
CA ARG A 249 1.90 10.62 2.39
C ARG A 249 2.28 12.11 2.38
N ALA A 250 1.93 12.83 3.45
CA ALA A 250 2.32 14.22 3.68
C ALA A 250 3.84 14.36 3.91
N GLN A 251 4.45 13.47 4.70
CA GLN A 251 5.90 13.46 4.93
C GLN A 251 6.67 13.10 3.65
N MET A 252 6.16 12.17 2.83
CA MET A 252 6.73 11.91 1.51
C MET A 252 6.61 13.10 0.56
N HIS A 253 5.47 13.81 0.58
CA HIS A 253 5.28 15.00 -0.24
C HIS A 253 6.21 16.14 0.19
N GLU A 254 6.39 16.33 1.50
CA GLU A 254 7.32 17.30 2.07
C GLU A 254 8.77 16.94 1.77
N ALA A 255 9.17 15.67 1.87
CA ALA A 255 10.49 15.18 1.47
C ALA A 255 10.74 15.35 -0.04
N ALA A 256 9.73 15.07 -0.87
CA ALA A 256 9.80 15.29 -2.32
C ALA A 256 9.90 16.79 -2.66
N MET A 257 9.17 17.65 -1.94
CA MET A 257 9.25 19.11 -2.08
C MET A 257 10.59 19.67 -1.60
N ALA A 258 11.15 19.13 -0.51
CA ALA A 258 12.48 19.48 -0.01
C ALA A 258 13.59 19.10 -1.01
N MET A 259 13.50 17.90 -1.61
CA MET A 259 14.41 17.48 -2.69
C MET A 259 14.24 18.32 -3.96
N ALA A 260 13.01 18.66 -4.35
CA ALA A 260 12.75 19.54 -5.48
C ALA A 260 13.30 20.96 -5.24
N GLY A 261 13.24 21.45 -3.99
CA GLY A 261 13.87 22.70 -3.56
C GLY A 261 15.39 22.64 -3.61
N ALA A 262 15.99 21.53 -3.16
CA ALA A 262 17.44 21.30 -3.20
C ALA A 262 17.97 21.19 -4.65
N MET A 263 17.25 20.52 -5.54
CA MET A 263 17.57 20.47 -6.98
C MET A 263 17.44 21.83 -7.65
N ARG A 264 16.45 22.66 -7.26
CA ARG A 264 16.34 24.04 -7.73
C ARG A 264 17.53 24.90 -7.30
N ASN A 265 18.01 24.74 -6.07
CA ASN A 265 19.19 25.46 -5.58
C ASN A 265 20.50 24.96 -6.21
N ALA A 266 20.59 23.67 -6.58
CA ALA A 266 21.73 23.13 -7.32
C ALA A 266 21.77 23.57 -8.79
N SER A 267 20.61 23.90 -9.38
CA SER A 267 20.51 24.38 -10.78
C SER A 267 20.93 25.84 -11.01
N GLY A 268 21.37 26.55 -9.96
CA GLY A 268 21.93 27.91 -10.06
C GLY A 268 23.35 27.97 -10.64
N ALA A 269 24.02 26.83 -10.85
CA ALA A 269 25.34 26.78 -11.44
C ALA A 269 25.34 25.89 -12.70
N GLN A 270 25.65 26.52 -13.84
CA GLN A 270 26.13 25.95 -15.10
C GLN A 270 25.09 25.52 -16.15
N GLY A 271 24.88 26.44 -17.10
CA GLY A 271 25.20 26.17 -18.51
C GLY A 271 24.05 25.70 -19.40
N ALA A 272 23.67 26.57 -20.34
CA ALA A 272 22.61 26.43 -21.35
C ALA A 272 22.71 25.21 -22.30
N GLY A 273 23.63 24.25 -22.08
CA GLY A 273 23.75 23.03 -22.88
C GLY A 273 22.98 21.81 -22.36
N MET A 274 22.59 21.79 -21.07
CA MET A 274 21.92 20.61 -20.49
C MET A 274 20.40 20.61 -20.73
N LEU A 275 19.77 21.78 -20.91
CA LEU A 275 18.34 21.88 -21.23
C LEU A 275 18.00 21.35 -22.63
N ASP A 276 18.88 21.51 -23.62
CA ASP A 276 18.65 20.92 -24.95
C ASP A 276 18.90 19.40 -24.98
N LYS A 277 19.76 18.87 -24.08
CA LYS A 277 19.84 17.42 -23.84
C LYS A 277 18.61 16.90 -23.09
N LEU A 278 18.04 17.67 -22.16
CA LEU A 278 16.80 17.33 -21.48
C LEU A 278 15.59 17.28 -22.44
N LYS A 279 15.49 18.23 -23.39
CA LYS A 279 14.46 18.19 -24.44
C LYS A 279 14.55 16.94 -25.33
N SER A 280 15.74 16.37 -25.50
CA SER A 280 15.91 15.11 -26.24
C SER A 280 15.52 13.86 -25.44
N LEU A 281 15.51 13.95 -24.10
CA LEU A 281 15.15 12.86 -23.19
C LEU A 281 13.65 12.82 -22.85
N PHE A 282 12.93 13.94 -23.02
CA PHE A 282 11.48 14.01 -22.86
C PHE A 282 10.69 13.84 -24.16
N ARG A 283 11.19 12.97 -25.05
CA ARG A 283 10.48 12.57 -26.27
C ARG A 283 9.88 11.16 -26.20
N PHE A 284 9.45 10.66 -25.04
CA PHE A 284 8.72 9.39 -24.99
C PHE A 284 7.66 9.37 -23.88
N GLY A 285 6.39 9.25 -24.30
CA GLY A 285 5.23 9.03 -23.44
C GLY A 285 4.06 9.93 -23.80
N ALA A 286 3.12 9.43 -24.61
CA ALA A 286 1.85 10.10 -24.86
C ALA A 286 1.13 10.36 -23.51
N HIS A 287 0.74 11.61 -23.25
CA HIS A 287 -0.01 11.93 -22.04
C HIS A 287 -1.37 11.18 -22.08
N PRO A 288 -1.79 10.50 -21.00
CA PRO A 288 -2.99 9.66 -21.03
C PRO A 288 -4.28 10.44 -21.29
N LEU A 289 -4.22 11.77 -21.14
CA LEU A 289 -5.32 12.68 -21.46
C LEU A 289 -5.46 13.02 -22.96
N VAL A 290 -4.50 12.70 -23.84
CA VAL A 290 -4.61 13.05 -25.27
C VAL A 290 -5.93 12.52 -25.83
N GLY A 291 -6.68 13.41 -26.48
CA GLY A 291 -7.86 13.05 -27.26
C GLY A 291 -9.11 13.79 -26.82
N LYS A 292 -10.24 13.34 -27.35
CA LYS A 292 -11.56 13.94 -27.13
C LYS A 292 -12.26 13.31 -25.94
N TRP A 293 -12.87 14.16 -25.12
CA TRP A 293 -13.57 13.79 -23.91
C TRP A 293 -14.92 14.49 -23.88
N LYS A 294 -15.96 13.74 -23.53
CA LYS A 294 -17.33 14.24 -23.41
C LYS A 294 -17.68 14.44 -21.94
N THR A 295 -18.20 15.61 -21.59
CA THR A 295 -18.73 15.90 -20.25
C THR A 295 -20.10 15.23 -20.07
N SER A 296 -20.55 15.10 -18.83
CA SER A 296 -21.92 14.64 -18.54
C SER A 296 -23.01 15.56 -19.09
N ALA A 297 -22.70 16.83 -19.38
CA ALA A 297 -23.60 17.78 -20.03
C ALA A 297 -23.65 17.61 -21.56
N GLY A 298 -22.76 16.81 -22.13
CA GLY A 298 -22.71 16.50 -23.56
C GLY A 298 -21.63 17.26 -24.35
N GLU A 299 -20.97 18.22 -23.71
CA GLU A 299 -19.93 19.06 -24.32
C GLU A 299 -18.65 18.26 -24.59
N VAL A 300 -17.97 18.57 -25.69
CA VAL A 300 -16.72 17.90 -26.08
C VAL A 300 -15.52 18.79 -25.84
N LEU A 301 -14.54 18.27 -25.09
CA LEU A 301 -13.25 18.89 -24.82
C LEU A 301 -12.15 18.04 -25.47
N GLU A 302 -11.24 18.68 -26.19
CA GLU A 302 -10.07 18.01 -26.77
C GLU A 302 -8.79 18.46 -26.08
N PHE A 303 -8.00 17.49 -25.61
CA PHE A 303 -6.68 17.75 -25.03
C PHE A 303 -5.60 17.32 -26.02
N THR A 304 -4.78 18.28 -26.41
CA THR A 304 -3.57 18.07 -27.22
C THR A 304 -2.34 18.03 -26.30
N ARG A 305 -1.14 18.04 -26.90
CA ARG A 305 0.13 18.01 -26.17
C ARG A 305 0.38 19.25 -25.32
N ASP A 306 -0.17 20.38 -25.73
CA ASP A 306 0.14 21.70 -25.19
C ASP A 306 -1.07 22.65 -25.18
N SER A 307 -2.25 22.17 -25.57
CA SER A 307 -3.48 22.96 -25.57
C SER A 307 -4.70 22.15 -25.13
N MET A 308 -5.68 22.87 -24.60
CA MET A 308 -7.07 22.41 -24.46
C MET A 308 -7.91 23.14 -25.50
N ILE A 309 -8.77 22.42 -26.20
CA ILE A 309 -9.69 22.95 -27.20
C ILE A 309 -11.10 22.70 -26.69
N ASP A 310 -11.90 23.76 -26.60
CA ASP A 310 -13.31 23.65 -26.22
C ASP A 310 -14.21 23.22 -27.39
N GLU A 311 -15.50 23.01 -27.12
CA GLU A 311 -16.48 22.60 -28.13
C GLU A 311 -16.64 23.62 -29.28
N HIS A 312 -16.28 24.89 -29.03
CA HIS A 312 -16.31 25.96 -30.01
C HIS A 312 -15.01 26.06 -30.83
N GLY A 313 -14.04 25.16 -30.61
CA GLY A 313 -12.76 25.14 -31.29
C GLY A 313 -11.77 26.18 -30.77
N LYS A 314 -12.06 26.84 -29.64
CA LYS A 314 -11.13 27.81 -29.04
C LYS A 314 -10.02 27.04 -28.32
N ALA A 315 -8.79 27.23 -28.76
CA ALA A 315 -7.61 26.63 -28.14
C ALA A 315 -7.05 27.54 -27.05
N SER A 316 -6.94 27.03 -25.83
CA SER A 316 -6.21 27.66 -24.72
C SER A 316 -4.92 26.89 -24.45
N LYS A 317 -3.79 27.61 -24.33
CA LYS A 317 -2.52 26.99 -23.95
C LYS A 317 -2.59 26.41 -22.54
N ALA A 318 -2.07 25.20 -22.38
CA ALA A 318 -2.05 24.51 -21.11
C ALA A 318 -0.77 23.68 -20.96
N THR A 319 -0.21 23.69 -19.75
CA THR A 319 0.86 22.78 -19.38
C THR A 319 0.27 21.59 -18.64
N PHE A 320 0.70 20.39 -19.01
CA PHE A 320 0.23 19.13 -18.45
C PHE A 320 1.36 18.47 -17.66
N THR A 321 1.07 18.04 -16.43
CA THR A 321 1.99 17.26 -15.61
C THR A 321 1.27 16.03 -15.11
N ALA A 322 1.78 14.83 -15.44
CA ALA A 322 1.15 13.57 -15.09
C ALA A 322 1.89 12.90 -13.93
N GLU A 323 1.15 12.53 -12.88
CA GLU A 323 1.60 11.75 -11.74
C GLU A 323 0.68 10.52 -11.58
N GLY A 324 1.10 9.39 -12.16
CA GLY A 324 0.27 8.18 -12.21
C GLY A 324 -1.02 8.40 -12.99
N ASN A 325 -2.17 8.16 -12.35
CA ASN A 325 -3.49 8.37 -12.95
C ASN A 325 -4.01 9.81 -12.80
N VAL A 326 -3.27 10.72 -12.17
CA VAL A 326 -3.68 12.12 -12.00
C VAL A 326 -2.89 13.02 -12.92
N VAL A 327 -3.58 13.84 -13.71
CA VAL A 327 -2.98 14.85 -14.58
C VAL A 327 -3.32 16.23 -14.05
N THR A 328 -2.31 17.00 -13.69
CA THR A 328 -2.46 18.41 -13.34
C THR A 328 -2.36 19.26 -14.60
N ILE A 329 -3.33 20.15 -14.79
CA ILE A 329 -3.45 21.06 -15.92
C ILE A 329 -3.32 22.48 -15.40
N LEU A 330 -2.36 23.22 -15.96
CA LEU A 330 -2.14 24.63 -15.69
C LEU A 330 -2.48 25.42 -16.96
N SER A 331 -3.56 26.20 -16.92
CA SER A 331 -3.98 27.04 -18.05
C SER A 331 -3.58 28.50 -17.83
N GLU A 332 -2.99 29.11 -18.86
CA GLU A 332 -2.58 30.52 -18.82
C GLU A 332 -3.79 31.48 -18.80
N GLU A 333 -4.92 31.10 -19.43
CA GLU A 333 -6.13 31.94 -19.52
C GLU A 333 -6.95 31.96 -18.22
N ARG A 334 -6.80 30.97 -17.31
CA ARG A 334 -7.54 30.91 -16.02
C ARG A 334 -6.72 31.42 -14.83
N GLY A 335 -5.75 32.30 -15.07
CA GLY A 335 -4.91 32.86 -14.00
C GLY A 335 -4.05 31.83 -13.28
N GLY A 336 -3.70 30.72 -13.93
CA GLY A 336 -2.79 29.71 -13.36
C GLY A 336 -3.39 28.79 -12.30
N MET A 337 -4.71 28.81 -12.08
CA MET A 337 -5.37 27.87 -11.15
C MET A 337 -5.21 26.42 -11.64
N PRO A 338 -4.57 25.54 -10.85
CA PRO A 338 -4.34 24.15 -11.26
C PRO A 338 -5.64 23.36 -11.22
N MET A 339 -5.96 22.71 -12.33
CA MET A 339 -7.01 21.69 -12.41
C MET A 339 -6.37 20.32 -12.30
N GLN A 340 -7.04 19.38 -11.66
CA GLN A 340 -6.58 17.99 -11.58
C GLN A 340 -7.57 17.08 -12.28
N VAL A 341 -7.06 16.14 -13.06
CA VAL A 341 -7.88 15.14 -13.74
C VAL A 341 -7.43 13.76 -13.30
N SER A 342 -8.29 13.04 -12.60
CA SER A 342 -8.04 11.65 -12.22
C SER A 342 -8.62 10.70 -13.26
N LEU A 343 -7.78 9.95 -13.94
CA LEU A 343 -8.14 8.89 -14.87
C LEU A 343 -8.53 7.62 -14.10
N SER A 344 -9.54 6.89 -14.59
CA SER A 344 -9.83 5.55 -14.11
C SER A 344 -8.89 4.53 -14.74
N ASN A 345 -8.77 3.34 -14.12
CA ASN A 345 -7.88 2.26 -14.59
C ASN A 345 -8.12 1.80 -16.04
N SER A 346 -9.28 2.13 -16.63
CA SER A 346 -9.61 1.80 -18.02
C SER A 346 -9.26 2.90 -19.02
N ASN A 347 -8.75 4.06 -18.56
CA ASN A 347 -8.49 5.28 -19.36
C ASN A 347 -9.67 5.74 -20.23
N ASN A 348 -10.89 5.29 -19.93
CA ASN A 348 -12.12 5.63 -20.66
C ASN A 348 -12.99 6.62 -19.88
N THR A 349 -12.73 6.82 -18.60
CA THR A 349 -13.42 7.80 -17.77
C THR A 349 -12.40 8.60 -16.97
N ALA A 350 -12.63 9.90 -16.83
CA ALA A 350 -11.80 10.79 -16.04
C ALA A 350 -12.68 11.65 -15.13
N THR A 351 -12.18 12.02 -13.96
CA THR A 351 -12.86 12.93 -13.03
C THR A 351 -12.08 14.23 -12.99
N LEU A 352 -12.73 15.33 -13.36
CA LEU A 352 -12.19 16.67 -13.28
C LEU A 352 -12.40 17.23 -11.87
N MET A 353 -11.32 17.72 -11.27
CA MET A 353 -11.27 18.30 -9.93
C MET A 353 -10.68 19.71 -9.97
N LEU A 354 -11.29 20.62 -9.23
CA LEU A 354 -10.80 21.98 -9.03
C LEU A 354 -10.69 22.23 -7.53
N GLY A 355 -9.49 22.52 -7.04
CA GLY A 355 -9.26 22.73 -5.59
C GLY A 355 -9.66 21.54 -4.71
N GLY A 356 -9.59 20.30 -5.24
CA GLY A 356 -9.98 19.08 -4.53
C GLY A 356 -11.47 18.74 -4.58
N LEU A 357 -12.31 19.60 -5.17
CA LEU A 357 -13.73 19.31 -5.40
C LEU A 357 -13.93 18.69 -6.78
N ARG A 358 -14.72 17.61 -6.85
CA ARG A 358 -15.14 17.01 -8.12
C ARG A 358 -16.14 17.93 -8.80
N ILE A 359 -15.81 18.38 -10.01
CA ILE A 359 -16.65 19.33 -10.78
C ILE A 359 -17.27 18.69 -12.02
N ALA A 360 -16.65 17.66 -12.60
CA ALA A 360 -17.22 16.95 -13.74
C ALA A 360 -16.67 15.52 -13.88
N VAL A 361 -17.44 14.66 -14.53
CA VAL A 361 -16.98 13.37 -15.04
C VAL A 361 -16.89 13.47 -16.56
N LEU A 362 -15.76 13.04 -17.09
CA LEU A 362 -15.41 13.02 -18.50
C LEU A 362 -15.41 11.58 -18.99
N GLN A 363 -15.95 11.35 -20.17
CA GLN A 363 -15.91 10.05 -20.83
C GLN A 363 -15.15 10.18 -22.15
N ARG A 364 -14.22 9.27 -22.42
CA ARG A 364 -13.40 9.34 -23.63
C ARG A 364 -14.27 9.07 -24.85
N VAL A 365 -14.19 9.95 -25.83
CA VAL A 365 -14.82 9.75 -27.13
C VAL A 365 -13.86 8.85 -27.93
N ARG A 366 -14.32 7.65 -28.28
CA ARG A 366 -13.61 6.82 -29.24
C ARG A 366 -13.83 7.45 -30.61
N ASP A 367 -12.75 7.77 -31.31
CA ASP A 367 -12.82 8.11 -32.73
C ASP A 367 -13.34 6.93 -33.55
#